data_AF-K9GHT2-F1
#
_entry.id   AF-K9GHT2-F1
#
_cell.length_a   1.000
_cell.length_b   1.000
_cell.length_c   1.000
_cell.angle_alpha   90.00
_cell.angle_beta   90.00
_cell.angle_gamma   90.00
#
_symmetry.space_group_name_H-M   'P 1'
#
loop_
_entity.id
_entity.type
_entity.pdbx_description
1 polymer ?
#
loop_
_entity_poly.entity_id
_entity_poly.type
_entity_poly.pdbx_seq_one_letter_code
_entity_poly.pdbx_strand_id
1 'polypeptide(L)'
;MATASEDTLTKVSTEAATEFIKTFYPALGSNRESLSSYYSLEPTTILFNGNRVADGAAVQEIFTNQMSPTYYEVQSYDCQIINKAYPTILPGGGLKPLSDLGVKDMSFLIVVSGFVRYGEGRDQPQRGFSETFVLVPNPSAERARGRKDWLIESQNFRLVV
;
A
#
# COMPACT_ATOMS: atom_id res chain seq x y z
N MET A 1 6.04 -3.16 30.09
CA MET A 1 6.04 -3.91 28.81
C MET A 1 7.23 -3.46 28.01
N ALA A 2 7.99 -4.39 27.43
CA ALA A 2 9.14 -4.03 26.62
C ALA A 2 8.63 -3.42 25.31
N THR A 3 8.76 -2.10 25.18
CA THR A 3 8.63 -1.41 23.90
C THR A 3 9.54 -2.10 22.90
N ALA A 4 9.02 -2.46 21.72
CA ALA A 4 9.84 -3.04 20.65
C ALA A 4 11.05 -2.12 20.41
N SER A 5 12.24 -2.71 20.26
CA SER A 5 13.45 -1.92 20.00
C SER A 5 13.34 -1.19 18.67
N GLU A 6 14.07 -0.09 18.52
CA GLU A 6 14.11 0.67 17.27
C GLU A 6 14.60 -0.19 16.09
N ASP A 7 15.57 -1.07 16.33
CA ASP A 7 16.03 -2.04 15.34
C ASP A 7 14.90 -2.98 14.88
N THR A 8 14.07 -3.46 15.82
CA THR A 8 12.95 -4.35 15.51
C THR A 8 11.89 -3.62 14.70
N LEU A 9 11.55 -2.39 15.08
CA LEU A 9 10.60 -1.55 14.36
C LEU A 9 11.09 -1.25 12.94
N THR A 10 12.35 -0.85 12.81
CA THR A 10 13.00 -0.57 11.52
C THR A 10 12.94 -1.80 10.63
N LYS A 11 13.38 -2.95 11.14
CA LYS A 11 13.36 -4.22 10.39
C LYS A 11 11.95 -4.55 9.88
N VAL A 12 10.95 -4.56 10.77
CA VAL A 12 9.56 -4.91 10.40
C VAL A 12 8.99 -3.93 9.37
N SER A 13 9.22 -2.63 9.55
CA SER A 13 8.72 -1.61 8.60
C SER A 13 9.37 -1.73 7.22
N THR A 14 10.68 -1.94 7.15
CA THR A 14 11.41 -2.12 5.89
C THR A 14 11.02 -3.41 5.18
N GLU A 15 10.84 -4.51 5.91
CA GLU A 15 10.36 -5.78 5.35
C GLU A 15 8.94 -5.63 4.80
N ALA A 16 8.04 -5.00 5.57
CA ALA A 16 6.65 -4.77 5.16
C ALA A 16 6.55 -3.87 3.92
N ALA A 17 7.31 -2.77 3.87
CA ALA A 17 7.38 -1.91 2.69
C ALA A 17 7.92 -2.67 1.48
N THR A 18 9.00 -3.43 1.65
CA THR A 18 9.59 -4.25 0.58
C THR A 18 8.58 -5.26 0.01
N GLU A 19 7.85 -5.96 0.87
CA GLU A 19 6.82 -6.92 0.47
C GLU A 19 5.66 -6.22 -0.26
N PHE A 20 5.18 -5.10 0.28
CA PHE A 20 4.13 -4.31 -0.35
C PHE A 20 4.52 -3.88 -1.77
N ILE A 21 5.72 -3.30 -1.96
CA ILE A 21 6.20 -2.86 -3.27
C ILE A 21 6.30 -4.04 -4.24
N LYS A 22 6.87 -5.17 -3.79
CA LYS A 22 7.05 -6.39 -4.59
C LYS A 22 5.74 -7.08 -4.97
N THR A 23 4.64 -6.77 -4.29
CA THR A 23 3.34 -7.39 -4.57
C THR A 23 2.38 -6.42 -5.25
N PHE A 24 2.35 -5.14 -4.88
CA PHE A 24 1.42 -4.15 -5.42
C PHE A 24 1.75 -3.78 -6.88
N TYR A 25 2.98 -3.37 -7.17
CA TYR A 25 3.34 -2.91 -8.52
C TYR A 25 3.24 -4.01 -9.59
N PRO A 26 3.63 -5.27 -9.33
CA PRO A 26 3.35 -6.35 -10.28
C PRO A 26 1.86 -6.57 -10.49
N ALA A 27 1.03 -6.47 -9.44
CA ALA A 27 -0.41 -6.67 -9.55
C ALA A 27 -1.09 -5.63 -10.46
N LEU A 28 -0.59 -4.38 -10.49
CA LEU A 28 -1.08 -3.34 -11.42
C LEU A 28 -0.98 -3.79 -12.89
N GLY A 29 0.03 -4.59 -13.22
CA GLY A 29 0.23 -5.12 -14.57
C GLY A 29 -0.44 -6.47 -14.82
N SER A 30 -0.33 -7.42 -13.89
CA SER A 30 -0.64 -8.84 -14.16
C SER A 30 -1.76 -9.45 -13.31
N ASN A 31 -2.21 -8.77 -12.24
CA ASN A 31 -3.23 -9.30 -11.33
C ASN A 31 -4.20 -8.20 -10.87
N ARG A 32 -4.76 -7.48 -11.84
CA ARG A 32 -5.60 -6.30 -11.63
C ARG A 32 -6.86 -6.61 -10.81
N GLU A 33 -7.40 -7.81 -10.94
CA GLU A 33 -8.55 -8.30 -10.16
C GLU A 33 -8.30 -8.44 -8.65
N SER A 34 -7.04 -8.36 -8.22
CA SER A 34 -6.68 -8.42 -6.81
C SER A 34 -6.49 -7.04 -6.17
N LEU A 35 -6.55 -5.95 -6.95
CA LEU A 35 -6.14 -4.62 -6.49
C LEU A 35 -6.98 -4.10 -5.34
N SER A 36 -8.28 -4.37 -5.32
CA SER A 36 -9.14 -3.97 -4.21
C SER A 36 -8.66 -4.53 -2.86
N SER A 37 -8.02 -5.71 -2.85
CA SER A 37 -7.53 -6.35 -1.63
C SER A 37 -6.31 -5.68 -0.98
N TYR A 38 -5.72 -4.67 -1.63
CA TYR A 38 -4.61 -3.90 -1.08
C TYR A 38 -5.10 -2.73 -0.22
N TYR A 39 -6.37 -2.35 -0.29
CA TYR A 39 -6.91 -1.16 0.36
C TYR A 39 -7.62 -1.52 1.68
N SER A 40 -7.63 -0.57 2.61
CA SER A 40 -8.51 -0.63 3.77
C SER A 40 -9.96 -0.53 3.30
N LEU A 41 -10.91 -0.94 4.15
CA LEU A 41 -12.33 -0.92 3.80
C LEU A 41 -12.83 0.52 3.55
N GLU A 42 -12.29 1.48 4.29
CA GLU A 42 -12.67 2.89 4.24
C GLU A 42 -11.40 3.75 4.10
N PRO A 43 -10.76 3.77 2.91
CA PRO A 43 -9.56 4.56 2.72
C PRO A 43 -9.89 6.06 2.80
N THR A 44 -9.02 6.82 3.43
CA THR A 44 -9.22 8.26 3.66
C THR A 44 -9.12 9.07 2.37
N THR A 45 -8.12 8.81 1.53
CA THR A 45 -7.89 9.57 0.29
C THR A 45 -7.11 8.73 -0.73
N ILE A 46 -7.65 8.63 -1.95
CA ILE A 46 -6.96 8.06 -3.10
C ILE A 46 -6.96 9.10 -4.22
N LEU A 47 -5.79 9.50 -4.70
CA LEU A 47 -5.61 10.52 -5.71
C LEU A 47 -4.72 10.04 -6.85
N PHE A 48 -5.25 10.01 -8.07
CA PHE A 48 -4.48 9.74 -9.29
C PHE A 48 -4.38 11.00 -10.13
N ASN A 49 -3.17 11.58 -10.21
CA ASN A 49 -2.90 12.83 -10.92
C ASN A 49 -3.84 13.98 -10.49
N GLY A 50 -4.18 14.03 -9.20
CA GLY A 50 -5.11 15.01 -8.62
C GLY A 50 -6.59 14.64 -8.71
N ASN A 51 -6.95 13.55 -9.39
CA ASN A 51 -8.33 13.07 -9.46
C ASN A 51 -8.63 12.13 -8.30
N ARG A 52 -9.73 12.38 -7.57
CA ARG A 52 -10.17 11.53 -6.47
C ARG A 52 -10.72 10.20 -7.00
N VAL A 53 -10.24 9.11 -6.42
CA VAL A 53 -10.80 7.76 -6.59
C VAL A 53 -11.50 7.38 -5.28
N ALA A 54 -12.65 6.72 -5.38
CA ALA A 54 -13.54 6.52 -4.23
C ALA A 54 -12.95 5.56 -3.20
N ASP A 55 -12.50 4.38 -3.63
CA ASP A 55 -12.03 3.28 -2.79
C ASP A 55 -11.17 2.29 -3.60
N GLY A 56 -10.76 1.18 -2.97
CA GLY A 56 -9.97 0.15 -3.64
C GLY A 56 -10.72 -0.61 -4.75
N ALA A 57 -12.05 -0.72 -4.68
CA ALA A 57 -12.85 -1.35 -5.73
C ALA A 57 -12.86 -0.47 -6.99
N ALA A 58 -12.98 0.84 -6.83
CA ALA A 58 -12.87 1.80 -7.92
C ALA A 58 -11.46 1.79 -8.53
N VAL A 59 -10.39 1.65 -7.73
CA VAL A 59 -9.03 1.46 -8.27
C VAL A 59 -8.97 0.21 -9.15
N GLN A 60 -9.46 -0.93 -8.65
CA GLN A 60 -9.50 -2.16 -9.43
C GLN A 60 -10.28 -1.98 -10.73
N GLU A 61 -11.46 -1.37 -10.69
CA GLU A 61 -12.27 -1.11 -11.88
C GLU A 61 -11.53 -0.26 -12.92
N ILE A 62 -10.86 0.82 -12.48
CA ILE A 62 -10.04 1.66 -13.36
C ILE A 62 -8.96 0.81 -14.05
N PHE A 63 -8.21 0.00 -13.28
CA PHE A 63 -7.12 -0.78 -13.84
C PHE A 63 -7.61 -1.91 -14.75
N THR A 64 -8.69 -2.61 -14.41
CA THR A 64 -9.23 -3.69 -15.23
C THR A 64 -9.89 -3.17 -16.50
N ASN A 65 -10.75 -2.15 -16.39
CA ASN A 65 -11.68 -1.79 -17.47
C ASN A 65 -11.28 -0.55 -18.26
N GLN A 66 -10.51 0.37 -17.68
CA GLN A 66 -10.25 1.69 -18.26
C GLN A 66 -8.79 1.90 -18.63
N MET A 67 -7.86 1.32 -17.87
CA MET A 67 -6.44 1.53 -18.04
C MET A 67 -5.83 0.51 -19.01
N SER A 68 -5.12 1.01 -20.03
CA SER A 68 -4.29 0.16 -20.89
C SER A 68 -3.27 -0.66 -20.08
N PRO A 69 -2.68 -1.72 -20.65
CA PRO A 69 -1.60 -2.47 -20.00
C PRO A 69 -0.51 -1.54 -19.44
N THR A 70 -0.09 -1.79 -18.20
CA THR A 70 0.83 -0.93 -17.44
C THR A 70 2.07 -1.69 -17.04
N TYR A 71 3.22 -1.05 -17.22
CA TYR A 71 4.52 -1.61 -16.84
C TYR A 71 5.23 -0.62 -15.94
N TYR A 72 5.23 -0.93 -14.64
CA TYR A 72 5.89 -0.14 -13.63
C TYR A 72 7.29 -0.68 -13.38
N GLU A 73 8.26 0.22 -13.35
CA GLU A 73 9.64 -0.02 -12.96
C GLU A 73 9.92 0.85 -11.73
N VAL A 74 9.83 0.26 -10.55
CA VAL A 74 10.16 0.94 -9.29
C VAL A 74 11.67 1.07 -9.20
N GLN A 75 12.16 2.29 -9.05
CA GLN A 75 13.60 2.58 -8.94
C GLN A 75 14.05 2.72 -7.50
N SER A 76 13.24 3.40 -6.68
CA SER A 76 13.53 3.58 -5.27
C SER A 76 12.24 3.68 -4.47
N TYR A 77 12.34 3.29 -3.21
CA TYR A 77 11.33 3.54 -2.22
C TYR A 77 11.99 3.72 -0.84
N ASP A 78 11.32 4.48 0.01
CA ASP A 78 11.65 4.66 1.42
C ASP A 78 10.39 4.45 2.26
N CYS A 79 10.56 4.08 3.53
CA CYS A 79 9.44 3.97 4.46
C CYS A 79 9.78 4.56 5.83
N GLN A 80 8.79 5.19 6.45
CA GLN A 80 8.93 5.81 7.77
C GLN A 80 7.72 5.51 8.63
N ILE A 81 7.94 5.04 9.85
CA ILE A 81 6.87 4.82 10.83
C ILE A 81 6.33 6.16 11.27
N ILE A 82 5.03 6.39 11.04
CA ILE A 82 4.34 7.64 11.41
C ILE A 82 3.48 7.47 12.67
N ASN A 83 3.12 6.24 13.04
CA ASN A 83 2.49 5.92 14.32
C ASN A 83 2.92 4.53 14.79
N LYS A 84 3.56 4.43 15.96
CA LYS A 84 4.03 3.18 16.58
C LYS A 84 2.94 2.44 17.39
N ALA A 85 1.79 3.08 17.60
CA ALA A 85 0.67 2.55 18.37
C ALA A 85 -0.63 2.84 17.60
N TYR A 86 -0.75 2.27 16.41
CA TYR A 86 -1.94 2.45 15.58
C TYR A 86 -3.17 1.82 16.27
N PRO A 87 -4.34 2.51 16.30
CA PRO A 87 -5.56 1.96 16.88
C PRO A 87 -6.11 0.79 16.05
N THR A 88 -5.61 -0.41 16.29
CA THR A 88 -6.04 -1.62 15.58
C THR A 88 -7.40 -2.09 16.05
N ILE A 89 -8.30 -2.40 15.12
CA ILE A 89 -9.62 -2.95 15.42
C ILE A 89 -9.51 -4.47 15.56
N LEU A 90 -10.10 -5.00 16.63
CA LEU A 90 -10.13 -6.44 16.86
C LEU A 90 -11.06 -7.17 15.87
N PRO A 91 -10.75 -8.43 15.56
CA PRO A 91 -11.62 -9.23 14.71
C PRO A 91 -12.97 -9.52 15.39
N GLY A 92 -13.99 -8.71 15.10
CA GLY A 92 -15.29 -8.72 15.81
C GLY A 92 -15.76 -7.34 16.28
N GLY A 93 -14.95 -6.31 16.07
CA GLY A 93 -15.22 -4.94 16.50
C GLY A 93 -14.53 -4.59 17.81
N GLY A 94 -14.43 -3.29 18.08
CA GLY A 94 -13.73 -2.75 19.25
C GLY A 94 -12.24 -2.54 19.01
N LEU A 95 -11.66 -1.58 19.75
CA LEU A 95 -10.24 -1.26 19.67
C LEU A 95 -9.44 -2.26 20.51
N LYS A 96 -8.31 -2.68 19.97
CA LYS A 96 -7.31 -3.47 20.69
C LYS A 96 -6.76 -2.62 21.86
N PRO A 97 -6.74 -3.14 23.10
CA PRO A 97 -6.18 -2.42 24.23
C PRO A 97 -4.73 -2.01 23.98
N LEU A 98 -4.31 -0.85 24.49
CA LEU A 98 -2.92 -0.37 24.38
C LEU A 98 -1.90 -1.37 24.94
N SER A 99 -2.31 -2.16 25.94
CA SER A 99 -1.48 -3.22 26.53
C SER A 99 -1.19 -4.38 25.59
N ASP A 100 -2.03 -4.56 24.58
CA ASP A 100 -1.98 -5.74 23.72
C ASP A 100 -1.35 -5.41 22.37
N LEU A 101 -1.06 -4.13 22.10
CA LEU A 101 -0.42 -3.69 20.87
C LEU A 101 0.94 -4.37 20.73
N GLY A 102 1.10 -5.06 19.60
CA GLY A 102 2.34 -5.69 19.18
C GLY A 102 3.10 -4.82 18.20
N VAL A 103 4.25 -5.32 17.77
CA VAL A 103 5.11 -4.62 16.81
C VAL A 103 4.39 -4.27 15.50
N LYS A 104 3.44 -5.10 15.04
CA LYS A 104 2.71 -4.86 13.79
C LYS A 104 1.60 -3.82 13.90
N ASP A 105 1.23 -3.39 15.11
CA ASP A 105 0.20 -2.38 15.34
C ASP A 105 0.77 -0.97 15.12
N MET A 106 1.29 -0.74 13.92
CA MET A 106 1.91 0.51 13.48
C MET A 106 1.45 0.89 12.08
N SER A 107 1.48 2.20 11.79
CA SER A 107 1.29 2.73 10.43
C SER A 107 2.56 3.39 9.93
N PHE A 108 2.81 3.31 8.63
CA PHE A 108 3.98 3.90 8.01
C PHE A 108 3.66 4.56 6.67
N LEU A 109 4.39 5.64 6.41
CA LEU A 109 4.46 6.32 5.12
C LEU A 109 5.41 5.53 4.23
N ILE A 110 5.04 5.34 2.97
CA ILE A 110 5.93 4.87 1.91
C ILE A 110 5.99 5.94 0.85
N VAL A 111 7.20 6.26 0.40
CA VAL A 111 7.43 7.11 -0.78
C VAL A 111 8.10 6.25 -1.84
N VAL A 112 7.58 6.30 -3.07
CA VAL A 112 8.05 5.51 -4.21
C VAL A 112 8.33 6.42 -5.37
N SER A 113 9.39 6.12 -6.12
CA SER A 113 9.65 6.73 -7.41
C SER A 113 10.09 5.70 -8.43
N GLY A 114 9.79 5.98 -9.69
CA GLY A 114 10.18 5.10 -10.78
C GLY A 114 9.62 5.56 -12.11
N PHE A 115 9.50 4.61 -13.04
CA PHE A 115 8.94 4.83 -14.36
C PHE A 115 7.72 3.97 -14.61
N VAL A 116 6.76 4.51 -15.36
CA VAL A 116 5.60 3.78 -15.85
C VAL A 116 5.49 3.92 -17.35
N ARG A 117 5.15 2.82 -18.01
CA ARG A 117 4.80 2.76 -19.42
C ARG A 117 3.36 2.26 -19.55
N TYR A 118 2.59 2.92 -20.41
CA TYR A 118 1.19 2.57 -20.71
C TYR A 118 1.09 2.03 -22.15
N GLY A 119 0.33 0.94 -22.33
CA GLY A 119 0.16 0.25 -23.62
C GLY A 119 1.13 -0.93 -23.81
N GLU A 120 0.85 -1.77 -24.81
CA GLU A 120 1.52 -3.07 -25.00
C GLU A 120 2.95 -2.96 -25.58
N GLY A 121 3.21 -1.96 -26.43
CA GLY A 121 4.49 -1.80 -27.14
C GLY A 121 5.64 -1.34 -26.24
N ARG A 122 6.81 -2.00 -26.34
CA ARG A 122 8.02 -1.60 -25.59
C ARG A 122 8.52 -0.20 -25.93
N ASP A 123 8.14 0.31 -27.10
CA ASP A 123 8.49 1.65 -27.59
C ASP A 123 7.57 2.75 -27.04
N GLN A 124 6.55 2.38 -26.25
CA GLN A 124 5.70 3.37 -25.58
C GLN A 124 6.55 4.21 -24.62
N PRO A 125 6.33 5.53 -24.58
CA PRO A 125 7.23 6.40 -23.88
C PRO A 125 7.11 6.20 -22.37
N GLN A 126 8.26 6.11 -21.70
CA GLN A 126 8.31 6.04 -20.25
C GLN A 126 7.96 7.41 -19.66
N ARG A 127 7.21 7.39 -18.56
CA ARG A 127 6.89 8.56 -17.74
C ARG A 127 7.43 8.32 -16.36
N GLY A 128 8.15 9.28 -15.80
CA GLY A 128 8.48 9.22 -14.38
C GLY A 128 7.20 9.29 -13.55
N PHE A 129 7.19 8.62 -12.40
CA PHE A 129 6.15 8.79 -11.40
C PHE A 129 6.73 8.95 -10.00
N SER A 130 5.97 9.61 -9.15
CA SER A 130 6.14 9.61 -7.71
C SER A 130 4.82 9.21 -7.08
N GLU A 131 4.90 8.32 -6.09
CA GLU A 131 3.73 7.82 -5.41
C GLU A 131 3.97 7.74 -3.90
N THR A 132 2.97 8.11 -3.12
CA THR A 132 3.02 8.04 -1.67
C THR A 132 1.86 7.22 -1.13
N PHE A 133 2.13 6.42 -0.11
CA PHE A 133 1.14 5.59 0.56
C PHE A 133 1.20 5.79 2.06
N VAL A 134 0.05 5.73 2.72
CA VAL A 134 -0.02 5.42 4.15
C VAL A 134 -0.55 4.01 4.28
N LEU A 135 0.25 3.13 4.91
CA LEU A 135 -0.17 1.77 5.22
C LEU A 135 -0.58 1.64 6.68
N VAL A 136 -1.65 0.89 6.93
CA VAL A 136 -2.20 0.61 8.26
C VAL A 136 -2.33 -0.90 8.48
N PRO A 137 -2.32 -1.38 9.73
CA PRO A 137 -2.45 -2.81 10.01
C PRO A 137 -3.74 -3.40 9.45
N ASN A 138 -3.67 -4.60 8.89
CA ASN A 138 -4.86 -5.33 8.45
C ASN A 138 -5.48 -6.06 9.66
N PRO A 139 -6.68 -5.67 10.13
CA PRO A 139 -7.32 -6.31 11.27
C PRO A 139 -7.70 -7.78 11.00
N SER A 140 -7.67 -8.23 9.74
CA SER A 140 -8.04 -9.59 9.33
C SER A 140 -6.85 -10.48 8.96
N ALA A 141 -5.60 -10.03 9.15
CA ALA A 141 -4.40 -10.78 8.76
C ALA A 141 -4.26 -12.12 9.51
N GLU A 142 -4.55 -12.14 10.81
CA GLU A 142 -4.44 -13.33 11.68
C GLU A 142 -5.40 -14.49 11.29
N ARG A 143 -6.42 -14.21 10.47
CA ARG A 143 -7.52 -15.16 10.20
C ARG A 143 -7.34 -16.02 8.95
N ALA A 144 -6.33 -15.77 8.11
CA ALA A 144 -6.09 -16.59 6.92
C ALA A 144 -4.63 -16.50 6.44
N ARG A 145 -4.01 -17.66 6.19
CA ARG A 145 -2.69 -17.72 5.55
C ARG A 145 -2.74 -17.00 4.18
N GLY A 146 -1.77 -16.13 3.92
CA GLY A 146 -1.64 -15.41 2.65
C GLY A 146 -2.42 -14.10 2.57
N ARG A 147 -3.01 -13.61 3.66
CA ARG A 147 -3.51 -12.23 3.74
C ARG A 147 -2.36 -11.25 3.96
N LYS A 148 -2.53 -10.05 3.40
CA LYS A 148 -1.60 -8.93 3.56
C LYS A 148 -1.66 -8.43 5.00
N ASP A 149 -0.51 -8.24 5.63
CA ASP A 149 -0.43 -7.74 7.00
C ASP A 149 -0.78 -6.24 7.11
N TRP A 150 -0.64 -5.48 6.02
CA TRP A 150 -0.98 -4.05 5.95
C TRP A 150 -1.83 -3.74 4.72
N LEU A 151 -2.63 -2.68 4.84
CA LEU A 151 -3.54 -2.16 3.82
C LEU A 151 -3.29 -0.68 3.56
N ILE A 152 -3.58 -0.23 2.35
CA ILE A 152 -3.51 1.17 1.93
C ILE A 152 -4.68 1.94 2.53
N GLU A 153 -4.36 2.90 3.39
CA GLU A 153 -5.31 3.86 3.97
C GLU A 153 -5.38 5.16 3.17
N SER A 154 -4.26 5.55 2.57
CA SER A 154 -4.15 6.73 1.70
C SER A 154 -3.16 6.48 0.58
N GLN A 155 -3.42 7.03 -0.60
CA GLN A 155 -2.56 6.92 -1.77
C GLN A 155 -2.60 8.21 -2.60
N ASN A 156 -1.43 8.68 -3.03
CA ASN A 156 -1.30 9.79 -3.96
C ASN A 156 -0.29 9.44 -5.05
N PHE A 157 -0.78 9.27 -6.27
CA PHE A 157 0.00 8.98 -7.47
C PHE A 157 0.10 10.22 -8.36
N ARG A 158 1.31 10.51 -8.85
CA ARG A 158 1.56 11.61 -9.77
C ARG A 158 2.58 11.21 -10.83
N LEU A 159 2.25 11.44 -12.09
CA LEU A 159 3.26 11.48 -13.15
C LEU A 159 4.12 12.74 -12.99
N VAL A 160 5.44 12.57 -12.97
CA VAL A 160 6.39 13.69 -12.91
C VAL A 160 6.73 14.15 -14.32
N VAL A 161 6.91 15.47 -14.45
CA VAL A 161 7.15 16.18 -15.71
C VAL A 161 8.64 16.41 -15.92
#